data_AF-A0A2A4Z145-F1
#
_entry.id   AF-A0A2A4Z145-F1
#
_cell.length_a   1.000
_cell.length_b   1.000
_cell.length_c   1.000
_cell.angle_alpha   90.00
_cell.angle_beta   90.00
_cell.angle_gamma   90.00
#
_symmetry.space_group_name_H-M   'P 1'
#
loop_
_entity.id
_entity.type
_entity.pdbx_description
1 polymer ?
#
loop_
_entity_poly.entity_id
_entity_poly.type
_entity_poly.pdbx_seq_one_letter_code
_entity_poly.pdbx_strand_id
1 'polypeptide(L)'
;MINKDNTNKPKELGEARKKEICRAVLREHEAFLAEDFGGVDLTAYTEVETAFILSCEWHIIITRPDTPKETSSVPTEPNKGTQHYNILKLMRSRSKGITVQQAILEFDIQSLPKRISELREMGWPIISTQHTHPTKQNVRYAKYVLDTEALK
;
A
#
# COMPACT_ATOMS: atom_id res chain seq x y z
N MET A 1 -4.80 -31.58 -17.59
CA MET A 1 -3.42 -31.07 -17.39
C MET A 1 -3.51 -29.56 -17.30
N ILE A 2 -3.26 -29.00 -16.12
CA ILE A 2 -3.39 -27.55 -15.85
C ILE A 2 -2.03 -26.91 -16.13
N ASN A 3 -2.00 -25.96 -17.07
CA ASN A 3 -0.80 -25.18 -17.40
C ASN A 3 -0.45 -24.24 -16.24
N LYS A 4 0.79 -24.36 -15.75
CA LYS A 4 1.36 -23.52 -14.70
C LYS A 4 1.85 -22.20 -15.29
N ASP A 5 1.21 -21.13 -14.83
CA ASP A 5 1.82 -19.87 -14.38
C ASP A 5 2.65 -19.04 -15.37
N ASN A 6 1.93 -18.06 -15.94
CA ASN A 6 2.42 -16.75 -16.35
C ASN A 6 3.42 -16.16 -15.34
N THR A 7 4.70 -16.16 -15.72
CA THR A 7 5.71 -15.33 -15.06
C THR A 7 5.59 -13.91 -15.63
N ASN A 8 4.80 -13.07 -14.95
CA ASN A 8 4.72 -11.65 -15.26
C ASN A 8 6.02 -10.96 -14.78
N LYS A 9 7.09 -11.14 -15.56
CA LYS A 9 8.37 -10.47 -15.34
C LYS A 9 8.17 -9.00 -15.70
N PRO A 10 8.43 -8.02 -14.81
CA PRO A 10 8.31 -6.61 -15.16
C PRO A 10 9.29 -6.34 -16.31
N LYS A 11 8.77 -5.80 -17.43
CA LYS A 11 9.60 -5.39 -18.57
C LYS A 11 10.61 -4.37 -18.07
N GLU A 12 11.89 -4.75 -18.04
CA GLU A 12 12.96 -3.83 -17.65
C GLU A 12 12.93 -2.62 -18.59
N LEU A 13 12.61 -1.45 -18.04
CA LEU A 13 12.64 -0.21 -18.78
C LEU A 13 14.10 0.04 -19.15
N GLY A 14 14.42 -0.08 -20.45
CA GLY A 14 15.78 0.07 -20.95
C GLY A 14 16.42 1.38 -20.45
N GLU A 15 17.69 1.34 -20.10
CA GLU A 15 18.42 2.47 -19.48
C GLU A 15 18.27 3.79 -20.25
N ALA A 16 18.15 3.70 -21.57
CA ALA A 16 17.90 4.86 -22.43
C ALA A 16 16.59 5.59 -22.06
N ARG A 17 15.51 4.85 -21.82
CA ARG A 17 14.20 5.41 -21.47
C ARG A 17 14.15 5.94 -20.04
N LYS A 18 14.92 5.34 -19.12
CA LYS A 18 15.14 5.88 -17.78
C LYS A 18 15.85 7.24 -17.83
N LYS A 19 16.93 7.35 -18.63
CA LYS A 19 17.67 8.61 -18.83
C LYS A 19 16.80 9.71 -19.44
N GLU A 20 15.93 9.36 -20.39
CA GLU A 20 15.04 10.32 -21.03
C GLU A 20 13.99 10.90 -20.07
N ILE A 21 13.42 10.06 -19.19
CA ILE A 21 12.50 10.50 -18.14
C ILE A 21 13.20 11.43 -17.15
N CYS A 22 14.41 11.08 -16.69
CA CYS A 22 15.16 11.95 -15.77
C CYS A 22 15.47 13.32 -16.39
N ARG A 23 15.80 13.38 -17.69
CA ARG A 23 16.02 14.64 -18.42
C ARG A 23 14.75 15.47 -18.58
N ALA A 24 13.58 14.84 -18.67
CA ALA A 24 12.31 15.57 -18.73
C ALA A 24 12.00 16.24 -17.38
N VAL A 25 12.18 15.50 -16.28
CA VAL A 25 11.95 16.01 -14.91
C VAL A 25 12.93 17.13 -14.56
N LEU A 26 14.21 17.00 -14.94
CA LEU A 26 15.21 18.06 -14.74
C LEU A 26 14.83 19.36 -15.47
N ARG A 27 14.32 19.27 -16.70
CA ARG A 27 13.89 20.46 -17.47
C ARG A 27 12.68 21.16 -16.85
N GLU A 28 11.73 20.40 -16.31
CA GLU A 28 10.59 20.98 -15.58
C GLU A 28 11.05 21.69 -14.29
N HIS A 29 12.04 21.12 -13.59
CA HIS A 29 12.60 21.70 -12.37
C HIS A 29 13.44 22.96 -12.64
N GLU A 30 14.21 22.98 -13.73
CA GLU A 30 14.95 24.17 -14.18
C GLU A 30 14.00 25.31 -14.59
N ALA A 31 12.90 24.99 -15.29
CA ALA A 31 11.89 25.98 -15.63
C ALA A 31 11.20 26.57 -14.39
N PHE A 32 10.91 25.73 -13.40
CA PHE A 32 10.34 26.16 -12.12
C PHE A 32 11.29 27.08 -11.35
N LEU A 33 12.58 26.75 -11.29
CA LEU A 33 13.57 27.57 -10.60
C LEU A 33 13.87 28.90 -11.31
N ALA A 34 13.71 28.94 -12.64
CA ALA A 34 13.88 30.16 -13.43
C ALA A 34 12.76 31.19 -13.23
N GLU A 35 11.56 30.77 -12.82
CA GLU A 35 10.43 31.68 -12.55
C GLU A 35 10.52 32.35 -11.16
N ASP A 36 11.08 31.66 -10.15
CA ASP A 36 11.10 32.17 -8.76
C ASP A 36 12.39 32.89 -8.34
N PHE A 37 13.54 32.61 -8.98
CA PHE A 37 14.83 33.18 -8.57
C PHE A 37 15.55 33.81 -9.76
N GLY A 38 15.28 35.10 -9.98
CA GLY A 38 16.00 35.91 -10.96
C GLY A 38 17.51 35.89 -10.74
N GLY A 39 18.24 35.33 -11.70
CA GLY A 39 19.65 35.58 -11.96
C GLY A 39 20.62 35.27 -10.82
N VAL A 40 20.93 33.98 -10.61
CA VAL A 40 22.08 33.56 -9.82
C VAL A 40 23.08 32.84 -10.72
N ASP A 41 24.33 33.32 -10.70
CA ASP A 41 25.45 32.87 -11.53
C ASP A 41 25.79 31.39 -11.25
N LEU A 42 25.69 30.54 -12.27
CA LEU A 42 25.61 29.06 -12.14
C LEU A 42 26.97 28.34 -12.16
N THR A 43 28.11 29.04 -12.08
CA THR A 43 29.43 28.40 -12.17
C THR A 43 29.94 27.75 -10.88
N ALA A 44 29.15 27.78 -9.79
CA ALA A 44 29.53 27.19 -8.49
C ALA A 44 28.76 25.91 -8.13
N TYR A 45 27.89 25.38 -9.02
CA TYR A 45 26.93 24.32 -8.68
C TYR A 45 27.29 22.91 -9.18
N THR A 46 28.51 22.66 -9.63
CA THR A 46 28.92 21.33 -10.10
C THR A 46 29.10 20.30 -8.98
N GLU A 47 29.12 20.72 -7.71
CA GLU A 47 29.18 19.82 -6.55
C GLU A 47 27.79 19.46 -5.98
N VAL A 48 26.72 20.13 -6.43
CA VAL A 48 25.35 19.89 -5.96
C VAL A 48 24.64 18.84 -6.83
N GLU A 49 25.05 18.67 -8.09
CA GLU A 49 24.49 17.66 -9.00
C GLU A 49 24.72 16.22 -8.51
N THR A 50 25.88 15.92 -7.92
CA THR A 50 26.18 14.59 -7.35
C THR A 50 25.42 14.33 -6.05
N ALA A 51 25.18 15.36 -5.24
CA ALA A 51 24.34 15.26 -4.04
C ALA A 51 22.86 15.05 -4.40
N PHE A 52 22.37 15.65 -5.49
CA PHE A 52 20.99 15.47 -5.95
C PHE A 52 20.77 14.08 -6.57
N ILE A 53 21.74 13.54 -7.33
CA ILE A 53 21.63 12.18 -7.90
C ILE A 53 21.59 11.12 -6.79
N LEU A 54 22.37 11.26 -5.71
CA LEU A 54 22.30 10.36 -4.54
C LEU A 54 21.00 10.53 -3.74
N SER A 55 20.43 11.75 -3.70
CA SER A 55 19.10 12.02 -3.14
C SER A 55 17.98 11.42 -3.99
N CYS A 56 18.09 11.47 -5.32
CA CYS A 56 17.12 10.88 -6.25
C CYS A 56 17.10 9.35 -6.19
N GLU A 57 18.25 8.70 -5.96
CA GLU A 57 18.29 7.24 -5.74
C GLU A 57 17.51 6.84 -4.47
N TRP A 58 17.57 7.68 -3.42
CA TRP A 58 16.76 7.47 -2.21
C TRP A 58 15.29 7.87 -2.39
N HIS A 59 14.98 8.95 -3.12
CA HIS A 59 13.60 9.41 -3.32
C HIS A 59 12.77 8.50 -4.24
N ILE A 60 13.38 7.84 -5.23
CA ILE A 60 12.66 6.89 -6.11
C ILE A 60 12.14 5.67 -5.33
N ILE A 61 12.71 5.36 -4.15
CA ILE A 61 12.19 4.31 -3.26
C ILE A 61 10.98 4.80 -2.45
N ILE A 62 10.81 6.12 -2.24
CA ILE A 62 9.78 6.68 -1.33
C ILE A 62 8.54 7.22 -2.05
N THR A 63 8.60 7.44 -3.36
CA THR A 63 7.42 7.87 -4.15
C THR A 63 7.17 6.94 -5.33
N ARG A 64 6.87 5.67 -5.03
CA ARG A 64 5.75 5.05 -5.74
C ARG A 64 4.50 5.50 -4.99
N PRO A 65 3.80 6.57 -5.40
CA PRO A 65 2.40 6.65 -5.04
C PRO A 65 1.80 5.35 -5.56
N ASP A 66 1.25 4.54 -4.66
CA ASP A 66 0.40 3.43 -5.06
C ASP A 66 -0.56 4.00 -6.10
N THR A 67 -0.36 3.61 -7.36
CA THR A 67 -1.35 3.85 -8.40
C THR A 67 -2.66 3.35 -7.79
N PRO A 68 -3.70 4.18 -7.65
CA PRO A 68 -4.98 3.70 -7.19
C PRO A 68 -5.35 2.59 -8.17
N LYS A 69 -5.30 1.34 -7.69
CA LYS A 69 -5.81 0.20 -8.45
C LYS A 69 -7.23 0.62 -8.79
N GLU A 70 -7.49 0.84 -10.07
CA GLU A 70 -8.82 1.11 -10.59
C GLU A 70 -9.74 0.11 -9.91
N THR A 71 -10.56 0.66 -9.02
CA THR A 71 -11.55 -0.06 -8.27
C THR A 71 -12.59 -0.44 -9.30
N SER A 72 -12.38 -1.58 -9.96
CA SER A 72 -13.51 -2.34 -10.44
C SER A 72 -14.42 -2.50 -9.22
N SER A 73 -15.66 -2.05 -9.37
CA SER A 73 -16.63 -1.74 -8.32
C SER A 73 -17.06 -2.92 -7.45
N VAL A 74 -16.36 -4.04 -7.50
CA VAL A 74 -16.71 -5.26 -6.78
C VAL A 74 -15.43 -5.87 -6.18
N PRO A 75 -15.30 -5.91 -4.84
CA PRO A 75 -14.22 -6.63 -4.18
C PRO A 75 -14.26 -8.10 -4.64
N THR A 76 -13.10 -8.65 -4.99
CA THR A 76 -13.02 -10.05 -5.39
C THR A 76 -13.34 -10.93 -4.18
N GLU A 77 -14.41 -11.70 -4.27
CA GLU A 77 -14.80 -12.64 -3.21
C GLU A 77 -13.80 -13.81 -3.14
N PRO A 78 -13.25 -14.11 -1.95
CA PRO A 78 -12.33 -15.22 -1.79
C PRO A 78 -13.05 -16.57 -1.95
N ASN A 79 -12.33 -17.58 -2.45
CA ASN A 79 -12.89 -18.92 -2.62
C ASN A 79 -13.35 -19.52 -1.27
N LYS A 80 -14.45 -20.29 -1.30
CA LYS A 80 -15.00 -20.97 -0.13
C LYS A 80 -13.98 -21.96 0.42
N GLY A 81 -13.80 -21.96 1.74
CA GLY A 81 -12.84 -22.83 2.44
C GLY A 81 -11.46 -22.20 2.67
N THR A 82 -11.20 -21.01 2.15
CA THR A 82 -9.99 -20.24 2.48
C THR A 82 -10.11 -19.56 3.85
N GLN A 83 -8.97 -19.26 4.47
CA GLN A 83 -8.94 -18.47 5.72
C GLN A 83 -9.59 -17.09 5.55
N HIS A 84 -9.40 -16.45 4.38
CA HIS A 84 -10.02 -15.17 4.05
C HIS A 84 -11.55 -15.24 4.08
N TYR A 85 -12.13 -16.28 3.49
CA TYR A 85 -13.57 -16.52 3.52
C TYR A 85 -14.09 -16.69 4.95
N ASN A 86 -13.38 -17.43 5.81
CA ASN A 86 -13.77 -17.60 7.20
C ASN A 86 -13.71 -16.28 8.00
N ILE A 87 -12.73 -15.43 7.73
CA ILE A 87 -12.62 -14.09 8.34
C ILE A 87 -13.81 -13.24 7.93
N LEU A 88 -14.12 -13.16 6.63
CA LEU A 88 -15.27 -12.39 6.15
C LEU A 88 -16.59 -12.95 6.69
N LYS A 89 -16.74 -14.27 6.77
CA LYS A 89 -17.90 -14.92 7.40
C LYS A 89 -18.05 -14.51 8.86
N LEU A 90 -16.95 -14.48 9.60
CA LEU A 90 -16.92 -14.08 11.01
C LEU A 90 -17.23 -12.58 11.19
N MET A 91 -16.70 -11.72 10.33
CA MET A 91 -16.99 -10.28 10.32
C MET A 91 -18.46 -10.00 9.98
N ARG A 92 -19.03 -10.72 8.99
CA ARG A 92 -20.43 -10.57 8.60
C ARG A 92 -21.40 -11.11 9.65
N SER A 93 -21.07 -12.22 10.32
CA SER A 93 -21.93 -12.81 11.35
C SER A 93 -21.92 -12.00 12.65
N ARG A 94 -20.83 -11.28 12.95
CA ARG A 94 -20.70 -10.44 14.14
C ARG A 94 -20.67 -8.97 13.80
N SER A 95 -21.77 -8.28 14.10
CA SER A 95 -21.89 -6.82 13.96
C SER A 95 -20.84 -6.01 14.72
N LYS A 96 -20.17 -6.59 15.73
CA LYS A 96 -19.21 -5.88 16.57
C LYS A 96 -17.77 -5.92 16.03
N GLY A 97 -17.47 -6.67 14.97
CA GLY A 97 -16.10 -6.89 14.49
C GLY A 97 -15.34 -7.99 15.24
N ILE A 98 -14.11 -8.24 14.80
CA ILE A 98 -13.28 -9.39 15.16
C ILE A 98 -11.99 -8.96 15.88
N THR A 99 -11.58 -9.73 16.89
CA THR A 99 -10.26 -9.63 17.53
C THR A 99 -9.39 -10.83 17.20
N VAL A 100 -8.07 -10.70 17.38
CA VAL A 100 -7.10 -11.78 17.14
C VAL A 100 -7.46 -13.04 17.94
N GLN A 101 -7.79 -12.88 19.23
CA GLN A 101 -8.17 -14.00 20.10
C GLN A 101 -9.40 -14.75 19.57
N GLN A 102 -10.42 -14.04 19.08
CA GLN A 102 -11.62 -14.67 18.52
C GLN A 102 -11.31 -15.43 17.23
N ALA A 103 -10.47 -14.86 16.37
CA ALA A 103 -10.08 -15.51 15.12
C ALA A 103 -9.34 -16.84 15.36
N ILE A 104 -8.49 -16.88 16.39
CA ILE A 104 -7.80 -18.10 16.82
C ILE A 104 -8.79 -19.12 17.37
N LEU A 105 -9.71 -18.70 18.26
CA LEU A 105 -10.65 -19.61 18.91
C LEU A 105 -11.66 -20.27 17.95
N GLU A 106 -12.12 -19.54 16.93
CA GLU A 106 -13.21 -20.03 16.06
C GLU A 106 -12.72 -20.74 14.80
N PHE A 107 -11.59 -20.30 14.23
CA PHE A 107 -11.11 -20.76 12.92
C PHE A 107 -9.60 -21.04 12.88
N ASP A 108 -8.93 -21.06 14.03
CA ASP A 108 -7.48 -21.30 14.16
C ASP A 108 -6.63 -20.38 13.28
N ILE A 109 -7.01 -19.10 13.21
CA ILE A 109 -6.32 -18.11 12.36
C ILE A 109 -5.20 -17.47 13.16
N GLN A 110 -4.00 -18.03 13.02
CA GLN A 110 -2.80 -17.60 13.74
C GLN A 110 -2.35 -16.16 13.42
N SER A 111 -2.51 -15.71 12.17
CA SER A 111 -2.01 -14.40 11.70
C SER A 111 -3.10 -13.49 11.13
N LEU A 112 -4.07 -13.10 11.97
CA LEU A 112 -5.17 -12.21 11.56
C LEU A 112 -4.72 -10.89 10.90
N PRO A 113 -3.73 -10.13 11.43
CA PRO A 113 -3.33 -8.84 10.83
C PRO A 113 -2.83 -8.97 9.40
N LYS A 114 -2.10 -10.05 9.09
CA LYS A 114 -1.62 -10.33 7.74
C LYS A 114 -2.77 -10.60 6.79
N ARG A 115 -3.73 -11.44 7.21
CA ARG A 115 -4.92 -11.76 6.39
C ARG A 115 -5.80 -10.54 6.14
N ILE A 116 -5.87 -9.63 7.11
CA ILE A 116 -6.61 -8.37 6.93
C ILE A 116 -5.92 -7.44 5.95
N SER A 117 -4.58 -7.40 5.96
CA SER A 117 -3.82 -6.64 4.96
C SER A 117 -4.08 -7.17 3.55
N GLU A 118 -4.05 -8.50 3.38
CA GLU A 118 -4.41 -9.16 2.12
C GLU A 118 -5.87 -8.86 1.70
N LEU A 119 -6.82 -8.83 2.65
CA LEU A 119 -8.22 -8.44 2.38
C LEU A 119 -8.35 -6.97 1.94
N ARG A 120 -7.56 -6.07 2.52
CA ARG A 120 -7.52 -4.66 2.08
C ARG A 120 -6.94 -4.53 0.67
N GLU A 121 -5.90 -5.32 0.35
CA GLU A 121 -5.35 -5.38 -1.01
C GLU A 121 -6.34 -5.93 -2.04
N MET A 122 -7.28 -6.79 -1.60
CA MET A 122 -8.41 -7.30 -2.38
C MET A 122 -9.58 -6.29 -2.50
N GLY A 123 -9.48 -5.12 -1.86
CA GLY A 123 -10.49 -4.06 -1.93
C GLY A 123 -11.56 -4.13 -0.85
N TRP A 124 -11.39 -4.93 0.21
CA TRP A 124 -12.34 -4.95 1.32
C TRP A 124 -12.11 -3.77 2.28
N PRO A 125 -13.12 -2.92 2.55
CA PRO A 125 -12.98 -1.80 3.46
C PRO A 125 -13.03 -2.28 4.93
N ILE A 126 -11.87 -2.58 5.50
CA ILE A 126 -11.74 -3.07 6.88
C ILE A 126 -11.06 -2.02 7.75
N ILE A 127 -11.83 -1.47 8.69
CA ILE A 127 -11.38 -0.47 9.67
C ILE A 127 -10.76 -1.18 10.87
N SER A 128 -9.62 -0.68 11.34
CA SER A 128 -8.98 -1.14 12.57
C SER A 128 -9.14 -0.09 13.68
N THR A 129 -9.84 -0.44 14.75
CA THR A 129 -9.99 0.38 15.95
C THR A 129 -9.14 -0.18 17.09
N GLN A 130 -8.53 0.72 17.88
CA GLN A 130 -7.81 0.33 19.08
C GLN A 130 -8.74 0.39 20.30
N HIS A 131 -8.70 -0.64 21.14
CA HIS A 131 -9.44 -0.69 22.39
C HIS A 131 -8.51 -1.05 23.54
N THR A 132 -8.84 -0.58 24.74
CA THR A 132 -8.12 -0.90 25.97
C THR A 132 -8.85 -2.03 26.69
N HIS A 133 -8.10 -3.01 27.18
CA HIS A 133 -8.67 -4.11 27.97
C HIS A 133 -9.24 -3.58 29.30
N PRO A 134 -10.47 -3.96 29.70
CA PRO A 134 -11.10 -3.42 30.91
C PRO A 134 -10.39 -3.83 32.20
N THR A 135 -9.99 -5.10 32.31
CA THR A 135 -9.36 -5.65 33.53
C THR A 135 -7.84 -5.49 33.60
N LYS A 136 -7.13 -5.59 32.47
CA LYS A 136 -5.67 -5.46 32.38
C LYS A 136 -5.33 -4.03 31.99
N GLN A 137 -5.08 -3.21 33.01
CA GLN A 137 -4.71 -1.81 32.84
C GLN A 137 -3.52 -1.70 31.86
N ASN A 138 -3.57 -0.74 30.95
CA ASN A 138 -2.56 -0.46 29.91
C ASN A 138 -2.36 -1.49 28.77
N VAL A 139 -3.17 -2.55 28.67
CA VAL A 139 -3.11 -3.45 27.51
C VAL A 139 -4.09 -2.99 26.43
N ARG A 140 -3.57 -2.70 25.22
CA ARG A 140 -4.37 -2.33 24.06
C ARG A 140 -4.48 -3.50 23.09
N TYR A 141 -5.62 -3.63 22.45
CA TYR A 141 -5.86 -4.61 21.39
C TYR A 141 -6.51 -3.95 20.17
N ALA A 142 -6.20 -4.49 18.99
CA ALA A 142 -6.83 -4.11 17.75
C ALA A 142 -8.12 -4.90 17.54
N LYS A 143 -9.16 -4.20 17.09
CA LYS A 143 -10.43 -4.74 16.68
C LYS A 143 -10.67 -4.34 15.23
N TYR A 144 -11.11 -5.30 14.43
CA TYR A 144 -11.32 -5.08 13.00
C TYR A 144 -12.79 -5.17 12.66
N VAL A 145 -13.31 -4.16 11.99
CA VAL A 145 -14.72 -4.03 11.64
C VAL A 145 -14.81 -3.86 10.13
N LEU A 146 -15.77 -4.56 9.52
CA LEU A 146 -16.09 -4.37 8.11
C LEU A 146 -16.94 -3.12 7.97
N ASP A 147 -16.50 -2.16 7.17
CA ASP A 147 -17.28 -0.97 6.87
C ASP A 147 -18.31 -1.29 5.79
N THR A 148 -19.56 -1.48 6.21
CA THR A 148 -20.67 -1.75 5.30
C THR A 148 -21.12 -0.52 4.51
N GLU A 149 -20.76 0.69 4.94
CA GLU A 149 -21.14 1.92 4.25
C GLU A 149 -20.26 2.16 3.02
N ALA A 150 -18.97 1.83 3.13
CA ALA A 150 -18.01 1.88 2.03
C ALA A 150 -18.22 0.81 0.94
N LEU A 151 -19.12 -0.17 1.16
CA LEU A 151 -19.46 -1.24 0.21
C LEU A 151 -20.71 -0.95 -0.64
N LYS A 152 -21.36 0.21 -0.46
CA LYS A 152 -22.56 0.62 -1.21
C LYS A 152 -22.19 1.33 -2.51
#